data_AF-A0A3C0HSL3-F1
#
_entry.id   AF-A0A3C0HSL3-F1
#
_cell.length_a   1.000
_cell.length_b   1.000
_cell.length_c   1.000
_cell.angle_alpha   90.00
_cell.angle_beta   90.00
_cell.angle_gamma   90.00
#
_symmetry.space_group_name_H-M   'P 1'
#
loop_
_entity.id
_entity.type
_entity.pdbx_description
1 polymer ?
#
loop_
_entity_poly.entity_id
_entity_poly.type
_entity_poly.pdbx_seq_one_letter_code
_entity_poly.pdbx_strand_id
1 'polypeptide(L)' 'MRLRIAFSKHGKIRFTSHRDVARIWERALRRTNLPVAYSEGFNPRPKLSFGLALSTGHESEGEYLDVDL' A
#
# COMPACT_ATOMS: atom_id res chain seq x y z
N MET A 1 -9.60 -13.62 1.73
CA MET A 1 -8.46 -14.13 0.91
C MET A 1 -7.32 -13.12 1.01
N ARG A 2 -6.04 -13.50 0.91
CA ARG A 2 -4.93 -12.53 1.01
C ARG A 2 -4.20 -12.39 -0.32
N LEU A 3 -4.16 -11.17 -0.85
CA LEU A 3 -3.47 -10.82 -2.09
C LEU A 3 -2.14 -10.13 -1.75
N ARG A 4 -1.03 -10.66 -2.26
CA ARG A 4 0.28 -9.99 -2.17
C ARG A 4 0.61 -9.27 -3.47
N ILE A 5 0.95 -8.00 -3.35
CA ILE A 5 1.34 -7.13 -4.44
C ILE A 5 2.83 -6.80 -4.27
N ALA A 6 3.61 -7.00 -5.33
CA ALA A 6 4.98 -6.52 -5.42
C ALA A 6 5.02 -5.25 -6.29
N PHE A 7 5.76 -4.24 -5.87
CA PHE A 7 5.91 -2.99 -6.61
C PHE A 7 7.32 -2.40 -6.46
N SER A 8 7.71 -1.60 -7.44
CA SER A 8 8.99 -0.87 -7.47
C SER A 8 8.79 0.62 -7.21
N LYS A 9 9.80 1.28 -6.63
CA LYS A 9 9.88 2.75 -6.55
C LYS A 9 11.14 3.24 -7.25
N HIS A 10 10.95 3.88 -8.41
CA HIS A 10 12.04 4.41 -9.23
C HIS A 10 11.81 5.90 -9.58
N GLY A 11 12.90 6.67 -9.65
CA GLY A 11 12.88 8.08 -10.01
C GLY A 11 12.19 8.95 -8.97
N LYS A 12 11.33 9.89 -9.41
CA LYS A 12 10.75 10.92 -8.52
C LYS A 12 9.91 10.35 -7.37
N ILE A 13 9.36 9.14 -7.51
CA ILE A 13 8.52 8.51 -6.46
C ILE A 13 9.33 8.09 -5.22
N ARG A 14 10.67 8.00 -5.32
CA ARG A 14 11.55 7.71 -4.17
C ARG A 14 11.43 8.72 -3.04
N PHE A 15 11.02 9.95 -3.36
CA PHE A 15 10.82 11.03 -2.39
C PHE A 15 9.46 10.97 -1.68
N THR A 16 8.58 10.04 -2.04
CA THR A 16 7.32 9.80 -1.34
C THR A 16 7.58 9.06 -0.03
N SER A 17 7.10 9.65 1.09
CA SER A 17 7.18 9.03 2.41
C SER A 17 6.36 7.73 2.48
N HIS A 18 6.65 6.86 3.45
CA HIS A 18 5.87 5.63 3.63
C HIS A 18 4.36 5.91 3.83
N ARG A 19 4.01 6.96 4.58
CA ARG A 19 2.61 7.34 4.80
C ARG A 19 1.92 7.78 3.50
N ASP A 20 2.65 8.46 2.62
CA ASP A 20 2.10 8.88 1.34
C ASP A 20 1.98 7.70 0.37
N VAL A 21 2.92 6.75 0.40
CA VAL A 21 2.80 5.46 -0.30
C VAL A 21 1.54 4.72 0.15
N ALA A 22 1.28 4.63 1.46
CA ALA A 22 0.06 4.01 1.97
C ALA A 22 -1.22 4.69 1.46
N ARG A 23 -1.25 6.04 1.45
CA ARG A 23 -2.37 6.81 0.88
C ARG A 23 -2.54 6.63 -0.63
N ILE A 24 -1.45 6.43 -1.38
CA ILE A 24 -1.51 6.13 -2.81
C ILE A 24 -2.18 4.78 -3.02
N TRP A 25 -1.75 3.75 -2.29
CA TRP A 25 -2.34 2.41 -2.35
C TRP A 25 -3.80 2.37 -1.93
N GLU A 26 -4.16 3.02 -0.83
CA GLU A 26 -5.56 3.14 -0.41
C GLU A 26 -6.44 3.78 -1.51
N ARG A 27 -5.95 4.85 -2.15
CA ARG A 27 -6.67 5.51 -3.25
C ARG A 27 -6.77 4.64 -4.49
N ALA A 28 -5.71 3.91 -4.83
CA ALA A 28 -5.69 3.00 -5.96
C ALA A 28 -6.70 1.87 -5.76
N LEU A 29 -6.68 1.21 -4.59
CA LEU A 29 -7.60 0.11 -4.27
C LEU A 29 -9.07 0.56 -4.26
N ARG A 30 -9.37 1.77 -3.75
CA ARG A 30 -10.73 2.34 -3.82
C ARG A 30 -11.26 2.54 -5.25
N ARG A 31 -10.38 2.64 -6.25
CA ARG A 31 -10.77 2.75 -7.67
C ARG A 31 -10.94 1.40 -8.35
N THR A 32 -10.66 0.31 -7.65
CA THR A 32 -10.87 -1.05 -8.14
C THR A 32 -12.23 -1.58 -7.66
N ASN A 33 -12.79 -2.56 -8.36
CA ASN A 33 -13.93 -3.34 -7.90
C ASN A 33 -13.50 -4.54 -7.03
N LEU A 34 -12.30 -4.49 -6.43
CA LEU A 34 -11.84 -5.56 -5.55
C LEU A 34 -12.61 -5.52 -4.23
N PRO A 35 -13.04 -6.68 -3.70
CA PRO A 35 -13.73 -6.74 -2.42
C PRO A 35 -12.71 -6.62 -1.28
N VAL A 36 -12.11 -5.45 -1.07
CA VAL A 36 -11.13 -5.24 0.00
C VAL A 36 -11.81 -5.33 1.36
N ALA A 37 -11.24 -6.10 2.30
CA ALA A 37 -11.72 -6.19 3.67
C ALA A 37 -11.46 -4.90 4.45
N TYR A 38 -12.39 -4.55 5.34
CA TYR A 38 -12.30 -3.37 6.20
C TYR A 38 -12.25 -3.75 7.68
N SER A 39 -11.71 -2.87 8.52
CA SER A 39 -11.81 -3.00 9.97
C SER A 39 -13.24 -2.77 10.47
N GLU A 40 -13.58 -3.40 11.59
CA GLU A 40 -14.93 -3.40 12.19
C GLU A 40 -15.14 -2.28 13.23
N GLY A 41 -14.27 -1.27 13.26
CA GLY A 41 -14.36 -0.15 14.20
C GLY A 41 -15.21 1.02 13.71
N PHE A 42 -15.38 2.05 14.55
CA PHE A 42 -16.15 3.26 14.24
C PHE A 42 -15.65 4.07 13.02
N ASN A 43 -14.41 3.83 12.58
CA ASN A 43 -13.84 4.39 11.35
C ASN A 43 -13.23 3.24 10.53
N PRO A 44 -14.02 2.57 9.67
CA PRO A 44 -13.54 1.46 8.85
C PRO A 44 -12.34 1.87 7.99
N ARG A 45 -11.25 1.12 8.12
CA ARG A 45 -10.04 1.27 7.31
C ARG A 45 -9.81 0.00 6.50
N PRO A 46 -9.33 0.10 5.25
CA PRO A 46 -8.96 -1.08 4.49
C PRO A 46 -7.85 -1.85 5.22
N LYS A 47 -7.97 -3.17 5.28
CA LYS A 47 -7.00 -4.06 5.93
C LYS A 47 -5.80 -4.26 5.01
N LEU A 48 -4.80 -3.39 5.20
CA LEU A 48 -3.55 -3.36 4.44
C LEU A 48 -2.37 -3.64 5.37
N SER A 49 -1.41 -4.45 4.93
CA SER A 49 -0.14 -4.68 5.63
C SER A 49 1.03 -4.41 4.68
N PHE A 50 1.86 -3.43 5.01
CA PHE A 50 3.03 -3.08 4.20
C PHE A 50 4.27 -3.85 4.69
N GLY A 51 5.18 -4.15 3.77
CA GLY A 51 6.53 -4.59 4.09
C GLY A 51 7.35 -3.49 4.77
N LEU A 52 8.64 -3.76 4.99
CA LEU A 52 9.55 -2.80 5.60
C LEU A 52 9.63 -1.52 4.75
N ALA A 53 9.41 -0.38 5.41
CA ALA A 53 9.51 0.91 4.77
C ALA A 53 10.98 1.25 4.45
N LEU A 54 11.22 1.79 3.27
CA LEU A 54 12.50 2.38 2.91
C LEU A 54 12.60 3.83 3.39
N SER A 55 13.82 4.25 3.73
CA SER A 55 14.11 5.66 4.00
C SER A 55 13.81 6.51 2.78
N THR A 56 13.17 7.66 2.99
CA THR A 56 12.86 8.61 1.92
C THR A 56 14.09 8.91 1.07
N GLY A 57 13.94 8.88 -0.25
CA GLY A 57 15.03 9.09 -1.21
C GLY A 57 15.62 7.80 -1.80
N HIS A 58 15.30 6.63 -1.25
CA HIS A 58 15.77 5.34 -1.78
C HIS A 58 14.84 4.77 -2.85
N GLU A 59 15.44 4.13 -3.84
CA GLU A 59 14.75 3.38 -4.89
C GLU A 59 14.69 1.89 -4.54
N SER A 60 13.75 1.18 -5.16
CA SER A 60 13.48 -0.23 -4.86
C SER A 60 12.87 -0.97 -6.04
N GLU A 61 13.21 -2.25 -6.16
CA GLU A 61 12.58 -3.18 -7.12
C GLU A 61 11.49 -4.05 -6.47
N GLY A 62 11.49 -4.15 -5.13
CA GLY A 62 10.72 -5.16 -4.42
C GLY A 62 10.18 -4.67 -3.09
N GLU A 63 9.18 -3.79 -3.14
CA GLU A 63 8.31 -3.51 -2.01
C GLU A 63 7.05 -4.38 -2.07
N TYR A 64 6.54 -4.71 -0.89
CA TYR A 64 5.43 -5.64 -0.74
C TYR A 64 4.27 -5.00 0.01
N LEU A 65 3.06 -5.24 -0.50
CA LEU A 65 1.80 -4.89 0.14
C LEU A 65 0.92 -6.14 0.16
N ASP A 66 0.46 -6.52 1.34
CA ASP A 66 -0.59 -7.51 1.50
C ASP A 66 -1.95 -6.81 1.70
N VAL A 67 -2.93 -7.25 0.93
CA VAL A 67 -4.32 -6.78 0.97
C VAL A 67 -5.21 -7.94 1.39
N ASP A 68 -5.97 -7.74 2.46
CA ASP A 68 -7.04 -8.67 2.79
C ASP A 68 -8.26 -8.33 1.93
N LEU A 69 -8.77 -9.33 1.23
CA LEU A 69 -10.01 -9.31 0.45
C LEU A 69 -11.11 -10.02 1.23
#